data_AF-A0A3D1YI33-F1
#
_entry.id   AF-A0A3D1YI33-F1
#
_cell.length_a   1.000
_cell.length_b   1.000
_cell.length_c   1.000
_cell.angle_alpha   90.00
_cell.angle_beta   90.00
_cell.angle_gamma   90.00
#
_symmetry.space_group_name_H-M   'P 1'
#
loop_
_entity.id
_entity.type
_entity.pdbx_description
1 polymer ?
#
loop_
_entity_poly.entity_id
_entity_poly.type
_entity_poly.pdbx_seq_one_letter_code
_entity_poly.pdbx_strand_id
1 'polypeptide(L)'
;MATNPYFNHHGKNTADQRLAENLMIESIKTYGIDVNYCPRTLVKEDLLLGEDALSEYNSAHTIEMYIKTIDGFEGEGDFVAKFGLQINDQITFTVARRRWAELGLVGDGRETAPKEGDIIYFPLTNALFQVLFVEDESVFYQTGGLQVYDLVCEMFTYSDQKLNTGIEDIDKIERLQAYSLDFTMDTGSGDYTVEEIVYQGESLEAATVQGEVASWGSTTKILNLINMTGNFSGTVNIIGDSSGASYSVTSFNAQDSTSASAGDNLAIEQEADSIIDFTEG
;
A
#
# COMPACT_ATOMS: atom_id res chain seq x y z
N MET A 1 39.99 -28.57 -15.88
CA MET A 1 39.72 -28.36 -17.32
C MET A 1 39.62 -26.85 -17.51
N ALA A 2 40.31 -26.27 -18.50
CA ALA A 2 40.26 -24.82 -18.72
C ALA A 2 38.91 -24.38 -19.29
N THR A 3 38.49 -23.14 -19.01
CA THR A 3 37.24 -22.54 -19.51
C THR A 3 37.25 -22.43 -21.04
N ASN A 4 36.05 -22.40 -21.65
CA ASN A 4 35.93 -22.33 -23.10
C ASN A 4 36.44 -20.95 -23.61
N PRO A 5 37.44 -20.92 -24.50
CA PRO A 5 38.03 -19.66 -24.99
C PRO A 5 37.06 -18.75 -25.75
N TYR A 6 35.96 -19.30 -26.25
CA TYR A 6 34.94 -18.54 -27.00
C TYR A 6 33.90 -17.86 -26.10
N PHE A 7 33.89 -18.18 -24.81
CA PHE A 7 32.96 -17.55 -23.86
C PHE A 7 33.72 -16.56 -22.98
N ASN A 8 33.28 -15.30 -23.02
CA ASN A 8 33.84 -14.25 -22.19
C ASN A 8 32.98 -14.03 -20.94
N HIS A 9 33.32 -14.75 -19.88
CA HIS A 9 32.65 -14.69 -18.58
C HIS A 9 32.99 -13.44 -17.75
N HIS A 10 33.95 -12.61 -18.15
CA HIS A 10 34.45 -11.49 -17.32
C HIS A 10 34.36 -10.12 -18.00
N GLY A 11 33.88 -10.05 -19.24
CA GLY A 11 33.62 -8.79 -19.92
C GLY A 11 32.37 -8.09 -19.36
N LYS A 12 32.23 -6.79 -19.60
CA LYS A 12 30.98 -6.06 -19.31
C LYS A 12 30.12 -6.05 -20.58
N ASN A 13 28.86 -6.46 -20.48
CA ASN A 13 27.88 -6.40 -21.56
C ASN A 13 28.27 -7.24 -22.80
N THR A 14 28.75 -8.47 -22.58
CA THR A 14 29.12 -9.39 -23.66
C THR A 14 27.88 -10.01 -24.31
N ALA A 15 28.01 -10.51 -25.55
CA ALA A 15 26.91 -11.19 -26.24
C ALA A 15 26.39 -12.41 -25.45
N ASP A 16 27.28 -13.12 -24.76
CA ASP A 16 26.95 -14.28 -23.93
C ASP A 16 26.12 -13.88 -22.69
N GLN A 17 26.51 -12.80 -22.00
CA GLN A 17 25.76 -12.26 -20.87
C GLN A 17 24.34 -11.85 -21.31
N ARG A 18 24.23 -11.17 -22.46
CA ARG A 18 22.92 -10.79 -23.02
C ARG A 18 22.07 -12.00 -23.37
N LEU A 19 22.68 -13.05 -23.93
CA LEU A 19 21.95 -14.27 -24.24
C LEU A 19 21.44 -14.94 -22.97
N ALA A 20 22.28 -15.07 -21.94
CA ALA A 20 21.88 -15.62 -20.65
C ALA A 20 20.76 -14.78 -20.00
N GLU A 21 20.88 -13.46 -20.00
CA GLU A 21 19.83 -12.55 -19.52
C GLU A 21 18.53 -12.66 -20.32
N ASN A 22 18.60 -12.74 -21.65
CA ASN A 22 17.42 -12.95 -22.50
C ASN A 22 16.70 -14.26 -22.16
N LEU A 23 17.46 -15.35 -21.98
CA LEU A 23 16.89 -16.64 -21.61
C LEU A 23 16.25 -16.61 -20.22
N MET A 24 16.86 -15.92 -19.26
CA MET A 24 16.28 -15.73 -17.93
C MET A 24 15.00 -14.89 -17.99
N ILE A 25 15.00 -13.79 -18.74
CA ILE A 25 13.81 -12.96 -18.92
C ILE A 25 12.68 -13.75 -19.57
N GLU A 26 12.97 -14.52 -20.62
CA GLU A 26 11.94 -15.37 -21.24
C GLU A 26 11.45 -16.49 -20.30
N SER A 27 12.33 -17.03 -19.46
CA SER A 27 11.94 -17.98 -18.42
C SER A 27 10.97 -17.34 -17.42
N ILE A 28 11.27 -16.13 -16.94
CA ILE A 28 10.40 -15.39 -16.01
C ILE A 28 9.08 -15.01 -16.71
N LYS A 29 9.10 -14.62 -17.98
CA LYS A 29 7.85 -14.36 -18.73
C LYS A 29 7.00 -15.60 -18.96
N THR A 30 7.61 -16.78 -19.05
CA THR A 30 6.90 -18.04 -19.30
C THR A 30 6.28 -18.62 -18.02
N TYR A 31 7.00 -18.55 -16.90
CA TYR A 31 6.63 -19.22 -15.65
C TYR A 31 6.35 -18.28 -14.47
N GLY A 32 6.68 -17.01 -14.62
CA GLY A 32 6.37 -15.97 -13.65
C GLY A 32 4.94 -15.47 -13.80
N ILE A 33 4.67 -14.40 -13.07
CA ILE A 33 3.39 -13.76 -12.94
C ILE A 33 3.57 -12.25 -13.11
N ASP A 34 2.54 -11.60 -13.65
CA ASP A 34 2.50 -10.15 -13.71
C ASP A 34 2.06 -9.61 -12.35
N VAL A 35 2.90 -8.77 -11.74
CA VAL A 35 2.64 -8.09 -10.48
C VAL A 35 2.74 -6.58 -10.67
N ASN A 36 2.09 -5.82 -9.79
CA ASN A 36 2.21 -4.37 -9.79
C ASN A 36 3.16 -3.91 -8.69
N TYR A 37 4.31 -3.38 -9.09
CA TYR A 37 5.28 -2.77 -8.21
C TYR A 37 4.90 -1.32 -7.92
N CYS A 38 4.75 -0.95 -6.66
CA CYS A 38 4.41 0.41 -6.25
C CYS A 38 5.55 1.00 -5.39
N PRO A 39 6.28 2.00 -5.90
CA PRO A 39 7.39 2.61 -5.18
C PRO A 39 6.89 3.47 -4.00
N ARG A 40 7.55 3.34 -2.85
CA ARG A 40 7.33 4.15 -1.65
C ARG A 40 7.92 5.55 -1.83
N THR A 41 7.14 6.54 -1.46
CA THR A 41 7.56 7.94 -1.33
C THR A 41 7.46 8.33 0.15
N LEU A 42 8.53 8.89 0.70
CA LEU A 42 8.59 9.33 2.10
C LEU A 42 8.24 10.82 2.16
N VAL A 43 7.19 11.18 2.89
CA VAL A 43 6.66 12.56 2.90
C VAL A 43 7.36 13.44 3.92
N LYS A 44 7.81 12.89 5.05
CA LYS A 44 8.44 13.67 6.11
C LYS A 44 9.22 12.80 7.10
N GLU A 45 10.50 12.57 6.83
CA GLU A 45 11.39 11.96 7.82
C GLU A 45 11.72 13.00 8.91
N ASP A 46 11.23 12.79 10.15
CA ASP A 46 11.82 13.50 11.30
C ASP A 46 13.12 12.82 11.73
N LEU A 47 14.22 13.27 11.12
CA LEU A 47 15.57 12.79 11.41
C LEU A 47 16.04 13.08 12.85
N LEU A 48 15.32 13.91 13.62
CA LEU A 48 15.72 14.32 14.96
C LEU A 48 15.17 13.39 16.05
N LEU A 49 13.94 12.89 15.88
CA LEU A 49 13.27 11.99 16.83
C LEU A 49 13.13 10.55 16.32
N GLY A 50 13.42 10.29 15.04
CA GLY A 50 13.23 8.97 14.44
C GLY A 50 11.76 8.55 14.42
N GLU A 51 10.84 9.54 14.38
CA GLU A 51 9.41 9.29 14.21
C GLU A 51 9.16 8.67 12.82
N ASP A 52 8.14 7.82 12.74
CA ASP A 52 7.81 7.10 11.52
C ASP A 52 7.44 8.07 10.40
N ALA A 53 8.12 7.92 9.26
CA ALA A 53 7.84 8.74 8.10
C ALA A 53 6.57 8.24 7.44
N LEU A 54 5.52 9.09 7.42
CA LEU A 54 4.31 8.81 6.68
C LEU A 54 4.69 8.48 5.23
N SER A 55 4.22 7.32 4.78
CA SER A 55 4.60 6.74 3.50
C SER A 55 3.45 6.82 2.53
N GLU A 56 3.76 7.18 1.29
CA GLU A 56 2.79 7.28 0.21
C GLU A 56 3.20 6.41 -0.97
N TYR A 57 2.20 5.83 -1.64
CA TYR A 57 2.37 5.04 -2.84
C TYR A 57 1.52 5.65 -3.95
N ASN A 58 2.17 6.42 -4.82
CA ASN A 58 1.51 7.31 -5.79
C ASN A 58 1.54 6.78 -7.24
N SER A 59 2.04 5.56 -7.46
CA SER A 59 2.16 4.95 -8.78
C SER A 59 2.26 3.43 -8.70
N ALA A 60 1.86 2.76 -9.78
CA ALA A 60 2.03 1.32 -9.96
C ALA A 60 2.69 1.02 -11.32
N HIS A 61 3.60 0.05 -11.31
CA HIS A 61 4.34 -0.41 -12.49
C HIS A 61 4.20 -1.92 -12.64
N THR A 62 3.57 -2.36 -13.73
CA THR A 62 3.45 -3.78 -14.03
C THR A 62 4.79 -4.36 -14.47
N ILE A 63 5.23 -5.43 -13.81
CA ILE A 63 6.44 -6.16 -14.12
C ILE A 63 6.26 -7.65 -13.88
N GLU A 64 6.88 -8.47 -14.71
CA GLU A 64 6.92 -9.91 -14.52
C GLU A 64 7.90 -10.30 -13.40
N MET A 65 7.42 -11.09 -12.44
CA MET A 65 8.24 -11.65 -11.37
C MET A 65 8.01 -13.15 -11.25
N TYR A 66 9.08 -13.90 -10.96
CA TYR A 66 9.00 -15.33 -10.68
C TYR A 66 8.92 -15.56 -9.18
N ILE A 67 8.01 -16.42 -8.73
CA ILE A 67 7.93 -16.80 -7.32
C ILE A 67 8.98 -17.89 -7.07
N LYS A 68 10.04 -17.54 -6.35
CA LYS A 68 11.15 -18.45 -6.04
C LYS A 68 10.80 -19.38 -4.90
N THR A 69 10.23 -18.83 -3.84
CA THR A 69 9.82 -19.54 -2.63
C THR A 69 8.62 -18.83 -2.02
N ILE A 70 7.73 -19.61 -1.42
CA ILE A 70 6.64 -19.12 -0.58
C ILE A 70 6.85 -19.80 0.77
N ASP A 71 7.32 -19.04 1.76
CA ASP A 71 7.52 -19.53 3.11
C ASP A 71 6.29 -19.14 3.94
N GLY A 72 5.55 -20.13 4.44
CA GLY A 72 4.22 -19.95 5.06
C GLY A 72 3.12 -20.86 4.48
N PHE A 73 3.33 -21.45 3.29
CA PHE A 73 2.36 -22.37 2.66
C PHE A 73 2.76 -23.86 2.69
N GLU A 74 3.97 -24.20 3.13
CA GLU A 74 4.48 -25.59 3.14
C GLU A 74 4.08 -26.42 4.36
N GLY A 75 3.35 -25.85 5.32
CA GLY A 75 2.91 -26.55 6.52
C GLY A 75 4.06 -26.81 7.51
N GLU A 76 3.83 -26.38 8.74
CA GLU A 76 4.68 -26.60 9.92
C GLU A 76 5.83 -25.60 10.11
N GLY A 77 5.55 -24.54 10.88
CA GLY A 77 6.55 -23.56 11.31
C GLY A 77 6.01 -22.50 12.25
N ASP A 78 5.27 -22.87 13.31
CA ASP A 78 4.91 -21.97 14.41
C ASP A 78 6.19 -21.48 15.12
N PHE A 79 6.73 -20.33 14.68
CA PHE A 79 7.88 -19.71 15.33
C PHE A 79 7.37 -18.83 16.49
N VAL A 80 7.45 -19.35 17.72
CA VAL A 80 7.03 -18.62 18.92
C VAL A 80 8.06 -17.53 19.26
N ALA A 81 7.74 -16.27 18.92
CA ALA A 81 8.42 -15.11 19.47
C ALA A 81 7.89 -14.78 20.89
N LYS A 82 8.74 -14.16 21.73
CA LYS A 82 8.52 -13.92 23.17
C LYS A 82 7.32 -13.00 23.51
N PHE A 83 6.58 -12.49 22.52
CA PHE A 83 5.47 -11.54 22.69
C PHE A 83 4.17 -11.92 21.97
N GLY A 84 4.09 -13.09 21.33
CA GLY A 84 2.88 -13.52 20.63
C GLY A 84 3.19 -14.38 19.41
N LEU A 85 2.15 -15.05 18.89
CA LEU A 85 2.21 -15.80 17.64
C LEU A 85 1.85 -14.83 16.50
N GLN A 86 2.86 -14.28 15.83
CA GLN A 86 2.66 -13.53 14.60
C GLN A 86 3.43 -14.28 13.49
N ILE A 87 2.69 -15.00 12.66
CA ILE A 87 3.21 -15.64 11.46
C ILE A 87 3.03 -14.60 10.34
N ASN A 88 4.12 -13.96 9.94
CA ASN A 88 4.12 -13.16 8.73
C ASN A 88 4.48 -14.09 7.58
N ASP A 89 3.52 -14.28 6.67
CA ASP A 89 3.77 -15.02 5.42
C ASP A 89 4.83 -14.28 4.61
N GLN A 90 5.90 -15.00 4.23
CA GLN A 90 7.01 -14.46 3.47
C GLN A 90 7.02 -15.05 2.06
N ILE A 91 7.30 -14.21 1.08
CA ILE A 91 7.40 -14.61 -0.32
C ILE A 91 8.66 -14.03 -0.93
N THR A 92 9.34 -14.82 -1.75
CA THR A 92 10.52 -14.36 -2.48
C THR A 92 10.20 -14.23 -3.96
N PHE A 93 10.25 -13.00 -4.46
CA PHE A 93 10.07 -12.70 -5.88
C PHE A 93 11.42 -12.51 -6.56
N THR A 94 11.64 -13.18 -7.67
CA THR A 94 12.81 -12.99 -8.54
C THR A 94 12.44 -12.11 -9.72
N VAL A 95 13.16 -11.01 -9.91
CA VAL A 95 12.99 -10.07 -11.03
C VAL A 95 14.27 -9.95 -11.85
N ALA A 96 14.15 -9.86 -13.17
CA ALA A 96 15.31 -9.64 -14.04
C ALA A 96 15.80 -8.18 -13.99
N ARG A 97 17.11 -7.98 -13.78
CA ARG A 97 17.71 -6.64 -13.63
C ARG A 97 17.53 -5.74 -14.85
N ARG A 98 17.55 -6.32 -16.05
CA ARG A 98 17.36 -5.54 -17.28
C ARG A 98 15.90 -5.12 -17.47
N ARG A 99 14.95 -5.97 -17.11
CA ARG A 99 13.52 -5.60 -17.10
C ARG A 99 13.23 -4.52 -16.05
N TRP A 100 13.88 -4.62 -14.89
CA TRP A 100 13.85 -3.56 -13.88
C TRP A 100 14.32 -2.22 -14.43
N ALA A 101 15.49 -2.18 -15.07
CA ALA A 101 16.03 -0.95 -15.67
C ALA A 101 15.13 -0.37 -16.78
N GLU A 102 14.38 -1.23 -17.50
CA GLU A 102 13.42 -0.81 -18.53
C GLU A 102 12.15 -0.15 -17.95
N LEU A 103 11.84 -0.33 -16.66
CA LEU A 103 10.75 0.40 -16.00
C LEU A 103 11.03 1.91 -15.91
N GLY A 104 12.30 2.30 -16.00
CA GLY A 104 12.70 3.71 -15.97
C GLY A 104 12.35 4.43 -14.66
N LEU A 105 12.29 3.69 -13.55
CA LEU A 105 12.12 4.26 -12.22
C LEU A 105 13.30 5.16 -11.90
N VAL A 106 13.02 6.39 -11.46
CA VAL A 106 14.03 7.40 -11.14
C VAL A 106 13.80 7.90 -9.72
N GLY A 107 14.89 8.00 -8.95
CA GLY A 107 14.87 8.57 -7.61
C GLY A 107 15.18 7.53 -6.54
N ASP A 108 15.91 7.98 -5.50
CA ASP A 108 16.22 7.18 -4.32
C ASP A 108 16.84 5.81 -4.65
N GLY A 109 17.77 5.77 -5.60
CA GLY A 109 18.52 4.56 -5.98
C GLY A 109 17.72 3.51 -6.77
N ARG A 110 16.42 3.73 -7.01
CA ARG A 110 15.53 2.78 -7.72
C ARG A 110 15.90 2.58 -9.19
N GLU A 111 16.69 3.49 -9.76
CA GLU A 111 17.25 3.36 -11.11
C GLU A 111 18.21 2.17 -11.25
N THR A 112 18.72 1.65 -10.12
CA THR A 112 19.65 0.52 -10.12
C THR A 112 19.02 -0.78 -9.64
N ALA A 113 18.19 -0.75 -8.60
CA ALA A 113 17.56 -1.93 -8.00
C ALA A 113 16.25 -1.55 -7.29
N PRO A 114 15.36 -2.52 -7.04
CA PRO A 114 14.23 -2.34 -6.13
C PRO A 114 14.68 -1.84 -4.76
N LYS A 115 13.74 -1.28 -3.99
CA LYS A 115 14.04 -0.72 -2.67
C LYS A 115 13.21 -1.37 -1.58
N GLU A 116 13.82 -1.44 -0.41
CA GLU A 116 13.18 -1.86 0.83
C GLU A 116 12.06 -0.89 1.18
N GLY A 117 10.96 -1.43 1.70
CA GLY A 117 9.76 -0.70 2.03
C GLY A 117 8.81 -0.46 0.85
N ASP A 118 9.19 -0.78 -0.40
CA ASP A 118 8.27 -0.74 -1.54
C ASP A 118 7.25 -1.88 -1.47
N ILE A 119 6.09 -1.71 -2.10
CA ILE A 119 5.03 -2.72 -2.08
C ILE A 119 4.84 -3.36 -3.46
N ILE A 120 4.48 -4.64 -3.44
CA ILE A 120 4.17 -5.46 -4.61
C ILE A 120 2.76 -5.98 -4.43
N TYR A 121 1.88 -5.64 -5.36
CA TYR A 121 0.52 -6.14 -5.41
C TYR A 121 0.45 -7.39 -6.29
N PHE A 122 -0.06 -8.48 -5.70
CA PHE A 122 -0.28 -9.73 -6.37
C PHE A 122 -1.76 -9.86 -6.80
N PRO A 123 -2.08 -9.69 -8.09
CA PRO A 123 -3.47 -9.64 -8.56
C PRO A 123 -4.25 -10.95 -8.38
N LEU A 124 -3.59 -12.11 -8.30
CA LEU A 124 -4.28 -13.39 -8.18
C LEU A 124 -4.95 -13.58 -6.82
N THR A 125 -4.32 -13.08 -5.75
CA THR A 125 -4.78 -13.24 -4.36
C THR A 125 -5.29 -11.93 -3.76
N ASN A 126 -5.17 -10.81 -4.47
CA ASN A 126 -5.43 -9.46 -3.95
C ASN A 126 -4.58 -9.14 -2.70
N ALA A 127 -3.38 -9.71 -2.62
CA ALA A 127 -2.48 -9.50 -1.49
C ALA A 127 -1.43 -8.44 -1.83
N LEU A 128 -1.12 -7.59 -0.84
CA LEU A 128 0.02 -6.68 -0.88
C LEU A 128 1.18 -7.28 -0.10
N PHE A 129 2.38 -7.20 -0.66
CA PHE A 129 3.61 -7.61 -0.01
C PHE A 129 4.58 -6.43 0.06
N GLN A 130 5.21 -6.21 1.20
CA GLN A 130 6.26 -5.21 1.38
C GLN A 130 7.63 -5.85 1.20
N VAL A 131 8.50 -5.19 0.44
CA VAL A 131 9.90 -5.62 0.25
C VAL A 131 10.68 -5.35 1.54
N LEU A 132 11.16 -6.42 2.17
CA LEU A 132 12.03 -6.34 3.35
C LEU A 132 13.48 -6.16 2.96
N PHE A 133 13.94 -6.97 2.02
CA PHE A 133 15.34 -7.02 1.62
C PHE A 133 15.48 -7.38 0.15
N VAL A 134 16.45 -6.75 -0.51
CA VAL A 134 16.81 -7.03 -1.89
C VAL A 134 18.13 -7.78 -1.90
N GLU A 135 18.08 -9.08 -2.18
CA GLU A 135 19.29 -9.85 -2.37
C GLU A 135 19.88 -9.55 -3.76
N ASP A 136 21.10 -9.04 -3.74
CA ASP A 136 21.94 -8.81 -4.92
C ASP A 136 23.23 -9.62 -4.86
N GLU A 137 23.24 -10.77 -4.16
CA GLU A 137 24.43 -11.65 -4.08
C GLU A 137 24.13 -13.14 -4.33
N SER A 138 22.87 -13.50 -4.61
CA SER A 138 22.38 -14.89 -4.56
C SER A 138 22.94 -15.82 -5.65
N VAL A 139 23.59 -15.30 -6.69
CA VAL A 139 24.20 -16.09 -7.77
C VAL A 139 25.70 -15.84 -7.85
N PHE A 140 26.49 -16.84 -7.42
CA PHE A 140 27.94 -16.86 -7.58
C PHE A 140 28.33 -16.49 -9.02
N TYR A 141 29.22 -15.49 -9.19
CA TYR A 141 29.58 -14.79 -10.45
C TYR A 141 30.20 -15.65 -11.57
N GLN A 142 29.53 -16.71 -12.02
CA GLN A 142 30.00 -17.59 -13.11
C GLN A 142 30.10 -16.84 -14.46
N THR A 143 29.38 -15.72 -14.59
CA THR A 143 29.34 -14.89 -15.81
C THR A 143 29.72 -13.42 -15.56
N GLY A 144 30.34 -13.10 -14.42
CA GLY A 144 30.85 -11.75 -14.15
C GLY A 144 29.79 -10.68 -13.84
N GLY A 145 28.53 -11.06 -13.70
CA GLY A 145 27.43 -10.19 -13.28
C GLY A 145 26.20 -11.00 -12.93
N LEU A 146 25.38 -10.46 -12.04
CA LEU A 146 24.08 -11.02 -11.65
C LEU A 146 23.04 -10.60 -12.68
N GLN A 147 22.15 -11.52 -13.05
CA GLN A 147 21.08 -11.29 -14.03
C GLN A 147 19.74 -10.98 -13.38
N VAL A 148 19.58 -11.30 -12.10
CA VAL A 148 18.34 -11.20 -11.33
C VAL A 148 18.56 -10.50 -9.99
N TYR A 149 17.48 -9.97 -9.42
CA TYR A 149 17.34 -9.58 -8.01
C TYR A 149 16.34 -10.52 -7.36
N ASP A 150 16.63 -10.97 -6.14
CA ASP A 150 15.66 -11.70 -5.32
C ASP A 150 15.13 -10.76 -4.24
N LEU A 151 13.81 -10.60 -4.18
CA LEU A 151 13.10 -9.70 -3.27
C LEU A 151 12.43 -10.53 -2.20
N VAL A 152 12.95 -10.46 -0.98
CA VAL A 152 12.30 -11.05 0.19
C VAL A 152 11.23 -10.09 0.64
N CYS A 153 9.99 -10.54 0.62
CA CYS A 153 8.83 -9.71 0.93
C CYS A 153 7.98 -10.37 2.02
N GLU A 154 7.30 -9.56 2.83
CA GLU A 154 6.30 -10.03 3.79
C GLU A 154 4.93 -9.43 3.49
N MET A 155 3.85 -10.01 4.01
CA MET A 155 2.51 -9.46 3.84
C MET A 155 2.43 -8.03 4.42
N PHE A 156 1.99 -7.08 3.59
CA PHE A 156 1.88 -5.68 3.98
C PHE A 156 0.73 -5.50 4.99
N THR A 157 1.01 -4.76 6.06
CA THR A 157 0.01 -4.33 7.04
C THR A 157 -0.18 -2.83 6.92
N TYR A 158 -1.43 -2.42 6.69
CA TYR A 158 -1.80 -1.00 6.64
C TYR A 158 -1.61 -0.34 8.01
N SER A 159 -0.95 0.82 8.00
CA SER A 159 -0.66 1.67 9.16
C SER A 159 -0.66 3.13 8.70
N ASP A 160 -1.82 3.60 8.24
CA ASP A 160 -2.07 4.99 7.84
C ASP A 160 -1.20 5.50 6.68
N GLN A 161 -0.73 4.60 5.80
CA GLN A 161 -0.08 5.00 4.55
C GLN A 161 -1.12 5.45 3.52
N LYS A 162 -0.72 6.36 2.62
CA LYS A 162 -1.57 6.77 1.51
C LYS A 162 -1.36 5.85 0.30
N LEU A 163 -2.45 5.29 -0.23
CA LEU A 163 -2.46 4.40 -1.39
C LEU A 163 -3.23 5.09 -2.53
N ASN A 164 -2.51 5.75 -3.43
CA ASN A 164 -3.06 6.34 -4.65
C ASN A 164 -2.26 5.86 -5.86
N THR A 165 -2.33 4.55 -6.08
CA THR A 165 -1.56 3.86 -7.12
C THR A 165 -2.21 3.96 -8.49
N GLY A 166 -3.50 4.31 -8.55
CA GLY A 166 -4.33 4.29 -9.74
C GLY A 166 -4.91 2.91 -10.05
N ILE A 167 -4.73 1.95 -9.13
CA ILE A 167 -5.31 0.61 -9.20
C ILE A 167 -6.34 0.51 -8.09
N GLU A 168 -7.61 0.49 -8.46
CA GLU A 168 -8.76 0.41 -7.55
C GLU A 168 -8.64 -0.72 -6.51
N ASP A 169 -8.07 -1.86 -6.89
CA ASP A 169 -7.89 -2.99 -5.97
C ASP A 169 -6.86 -2.74 -4.87
N ILE A 170 -5.90 -1.83 -5.09
CA ILE A 170 -4.90 -1.40 -4.11
C ILE A 170 -5.48 -0.24 -3.31
N ASP A 171 -6.02 0.76 -3.99
CA ASP A 171 -6.47 2.02 -3.39
C ASP A 171 -7.69 1.79 -2.47
N LYS A 172 -8.54 0.79 -2.76
CA LYS A 172 -9.63 0.36 -1.86
C LYS A 172 -9.15 -0.15 -0.50
N ILE A 173 -7.90 -0.62 -0.36
CA ILE A 173 -7.38 -1.16 0.90
C ILE A 173 -7.29 -0.04 1.95
N GLU A 174 -6.80 1.13 1.55
CA GLU A 174 -6.83 2.33 2.39
C GLU A 174 -8.26 2.65 2.81
N ARG A 175 -9.22 2.68 1.88
CA ARG A 175 -10.62 3.02 2.19
C ARG A 175 -11.29 2.03 3.15
N LEU A 176 -10.86 0.77 3.16
CA LEU A 176 -11.41 -0.26 4.04
C LEU A 176 -10.76 -0.28 5.44
N GLN A 177 -9.47 0.04 5.53
CA GLN A 177 -8.68 -0.09 6.75
C GLN A 177 -8.44 1.24 7.47
N ALA A 178 -8.45 2.36 6.76
CA ALA A 178 -8.33 3.68 7.36
C ALA A 178 -9.51 3.95 8.32
N TYR A 179 -9.24 4.70 9.38
CA TYR A 179 -10.29 5.21 10.26
C TYR A 179 -11.30 6.02 9.44
N SER A 180 -12.57 5.61 9.50
CA SER A 180 -13.64 6.19 8.70
C SER A 180 -14.87 6.51 9.54
N LEU A 181 -15.59 7.57 9.15
CA LEU A 181 -16.82 7.99 9.81
C LEU A 181 -17.95 8.14 8.78
N ASP A 182 -19.13 7.64 9.16
CA ASP A 182 -20.36 7.83 8.40
C ASP A 182 -21.08 9.13 8.79
N PHE A 183 -21.25 10.00 7.80
CA PHE A 183 -22.03 11.21 7.90
C PHE A 183 -23.40 11.01 7.25
N THR A 184 -24.46 11.14 8.04
CA THR A 184 -25.83 11.17 7.52
C THR A 184 -26.13 12.58 7.01
N MET A 185 -26.40 12.69 5.71
CA MET A 185 -26.66 13.95 5.01
C MET A 185 -28.15 14.20 4.82
N ASP A 186 -28.56 15.48 4.83
CA ASP A 186 -29.94 15.88 4.55
C ASP A 186 -30.06 16.66 3.23
N THR A 187 -30.18 17.99 3.31
CA THR A 187 -30.51 18.82 2.16
C THR A 187 -29.23 19.18 1.42
N GLY A 188 -29.22 18.95 0.11
CA GLY A 188 -28.05 19.19 -0.71
C GLY A 188 -28.28 18.85 -2.18
N SER A 189 -27.22 18.97 -2.98
CA SER A 189 -27.23 18.70 -4.41
C SER A 189 -25.88 18.16 -4.88
N GLY A 190 -25.91 17.32 -5.92
CA GLY A 190 -24.73 16.71 -6.52
C GLY A 190 -24.51 15.28 -6.02
N ASP A 191 -23.53 14.59 -6.59
CA ASP A 191 -23.09 13.28 -6.09
C ASP A 191 -21.59 13.37 -5.83
N TYR A 192 -21.15 12.95 -4.63
CA TYR A 192 -19.73 12.91 -4.33
C TYR A 192 -19.04 11.82 -5.16
N THR A 193 -17.84 12.12 -5.63
CA THR A 193 -16.97 11.16 -6.31
C THR A 193 -16.01 10.53 -5.29
N VAL A 194 -15.82 9.22 -5.37
CA VAL A 194 -14.83 8.51 -4.52
C VAL A 194 -13.43 9.10 -4.76
N GLU A 195 -12.61 9.16 -3.71
CA GLU A 195 -11.25 9.76 -3.68
C GLU A 195 -11.21 11.28 -3.87
N GLU A 196 -12.36 11.96 -3.88
CA GLU A 196 -12.32 13.42 -3.84
C GLU A 196 -12.08 13.96 -2.44
N ILE A 197 -11.45 15.14 -2.39
CA ILE A 197 -11.32 15.91 -1.15
C ILE A 197 -12.63 16.66 -0.93
N VAL A 198 -13.17 16.53 0.27
CA VAL A 198 -14.27 17.34 0.77
C VAL A 198 -13.77 18.32 1.82
N TYR A 199 -14.42 19.48 1.90
CA TYR A 199 -14.05 20.52 2.85
C TYR A 199 -15.27 21.25 3.42
N GLN A 200 -15.05 21.89 4.58
CA GLN A 200 -16.00 22.87 5.13
C GLN A 200 -15.33 24.25 5.20
N GLY A 201 -15.96 25.26 4.60
CA GLY A 201 -15.46 26.63 4.58
C GLY A 201 -15.74 27.36 3.27
N GLU A 202 -15.17 28.56 3.11
CA GLU A 202 -15.37 29.38 1.90
C GLU A 202 -14.60 28.84 0.68
N SER A 203 -13.46 28.18 0.89
CA SER A 203 -12.64 27.58 -0.17
C SER A 203 -11.72 26.49 0.39
N LEU A 204 -11.27 25.58 -0.46
CA LEU A 204 -10.37 24.49 -0.08
C LEU A 204 -9.07 25.00 0.59
N GLU A 205 -8.48 26.08 0.08
CA GLU A 205 -7.22 26.65 0.61
C GLU A 205 -7.37 27.28 2.00
N ALA A 206 -8.57 27.75 2.35
CA ALA A 206 -8.86 28.35 3.66
C ALA A 206 -9.54 27.36 4.63
N ALA A 207 -9.91 26.17 4.16
CA ALA A 207 -10.63 25.19 4.96
C ALA A 207 -9.69 24.56 5.98
N THR A 208 -10.03 24.71 7.26
CA THR A 208 -9.38 24.00 8.37
C THR A 208 -9.93 22.60 8.59
N VAL A 209 -11.03 22.28 7.90
CA VAL A 209 -11.72 20.98 7.99
C VAL A 209 -11.75 20.36 6.61
N GLN A 210 -11.11 19.21 6.48
CA GLN A 210 -11.00 18.47 5.22
C GLN A 210 -11.17 16.97 5.50
N GLY A 211 -11.57 16.22 4.49
CA GLY A 211 -11.61 14.77 4.52
C GLY A 211 -11.63 14.22 3.11
N GLU A 212 -11.50 12.91 2.97
CA GLU A 212 -11.48 12.22 1.69
C GLU A 212 -12.67 11.25 1.61
N VAL A 213 -13.33 11.21 0.45
CA VAL A 213 -14.53 10.40 0.25
C VAL A 213 -14.16 8.93 0.01
N ALA A 214 -14.45 8.09 1.00
CA ALA A 214 -14.29 6.65 0.88
C ALA A 214 -15.49 6.00 0.18
N SER A 215 -16.72 6.45 0.44
CA SER A 215 -17.91 6.03 -0.30
C SER A 215 -19.08 7.02 -0.18
N TRP A 216 -19.97 7.04 -1.17
CA TRP A 216 -21.18 7.86 -1.18
C TRP A 216 -22.41 7.05 -1.63
N GLY A 217 -23.45 7.06 -0.80
CA GLY A 217 -24.75 6.49 -1.14
C GLY A 217 -25.76 7.56 -1.53
N SER A 218 -26.00 7.80 -2.83
CA SER A 218 -26.95 8.83 -3.30
C SER A 218 -28.40 8.62 -2.85
N THR A 219 -28.79 7.37 -2.56
CA THR A 219 -30.14 7.03 -2.07
C THR A 219 -30.26 7.07 -0.55
N THR A 220 -29.24 6.56 0.16
CA THR A 220 -29.20 6.54 1.64
C THR A 220 -28.73 7.85 2.24
N LYS A 221 -28.11 8.71 1.42
CA LYS A 221 -27.47 9.98 1.82
C LYS A 221 -26.40 9.79 2.91
N ILE A 222 -25.68 8.68 2.85
CA ILE A 222 -24.57 8.40 3.76
C ILE A 222 -23.26 8.69 3.03
N LEU A 223 -22.46 9.58 3.59
CA LEU A 223 -21.11 9.89 3.13
C LEU A 223 -20.10 9.30 4.12
N ASN A 224 -19.28 8.38 3.65
CA ASN A 224 -18.18 7.84 4.43
C ASN A 224 -16.90 8.62 4.14
N LEU A 225 -16.29 9.18 5.19
CA LEU A 225 -15.07 9.98 5.09
C LEU A 225 -13.89 9.33 5.81
N ILE A 226 -12.72 9.39 5.19
CA ILE A 226 -11.41 8.98 5.72
C ILE A 226 -10.44 10.17 5.71
N ASN A 227 -9.23 10.00 6.26
CA ASN A 227 -8.15 11.01 6.24
C ASN A 227 -8.62 12.40 6.72
N MET A 228 -9.50 12.41 7.72
CA MET A 228 -10.17 13.62 8.20
C MET A 228 -9.20 14.50 9.01
N THR A 229 -9.18 15.78 8.66
CA THR A 229 -8.46 16.82 9.40
C THR A 229 -9.46 17.83 9.95
N GLY A 230 -9.32 18.18 11.22
CA GLY A 230 -10.21 19.12 11.90
C GLY A 230 -11.55 18.51 12.33
N ASN A 231 -12.43 19.33 12.90
CA ASN A 231 -13.72 18.90 13.42
C ASN A 231 -14.84 19.33 12.47
N PHE A 232 -15.52 18.35 11.87
CA PHE A 232 -16.71 18.61 11.09
C PHE A 232 -17.82 19.23 11.94
N SER A 233 -18.42 20.31 11.43
CA SER A 233 -19.56 20.99 12.00
C SER A 233 -20.85 20.50 11.36
N GLY A 234 -21.87 20.23 12.17
CA GLY A 234 -23.23 19.94 11.69
C GLY A 234 -23.93 21.15 11.04
N THR A 235 -23.41 22.36 11.22
CA THR A 235 -24.04 23.61 10.76
C THR A 235 -23.54 24.06 9.39
N VAL A 236 -22.40 23.55 8.94
CA VAL A 236 -21.75 23.93 7.68
C VAL A 236 -21.87 22.76 6.70
N ASN A 237 -22.17 23.06 5.44
CA ASN A 237 -22.23 22.02 4.42
C ASN A 237 -20.84 21.45 4.13
N ILE A 238 -20.79 20.15 3.86
CA ILE A 238 -19.60 19.48 3.32
C ILE A 238 -19.63 19.70 1.80
N ILE A 239 -18.56 20.26 1.24
CA ILE A 239 -18.44 20.59 -0.18
C ILE A 239 -17.38 19.71 -0.82
N GLY A 240 -17.72 19.02 -1.91
CA GLY A 240 -16.77 18.25 -2.73
C GLY A 240 -15.99 19.17 -3.67
N ASP A 241 -14.67 19.04 -3.68
CA ASP A 241 -13.79 19.86 -4.51
C ASP A 241 -13.95 19.57 -6.01
N SER A 242 -14.06 18.30 -6.38
CA SER A 242 -14.13 17.88 -7.78
C SER A 242 -15.57 17.79 -8.29
N SER A 243 -16.48 17.27 -7.46
CA SER A 243 -17.90 17.09 -7.81
C SER A 243 -18.74 18.35 -7.67
N GLY A 244 -18.30 19.31 -6.84
CA GLY A 244 -19.12 20.44 -6.41
C GLY A 244 -20.35 20.03 -5.58
N ALA A 245 -20.43 18.77 -5.15
CA ALA A 245 -21.53 18.29 -4.33
C ALA A 245 -21.53 19.01 -2.98
N SER A 246 -22.71 19.43 -2.51
CA SER A 246 -22.84 20.16 -1.25
C SER A 246 -24.04 19.65 -0.47
N TYR A 247 -23.80 19.14 0.72
CA TYR A 247 -24.83 18.60 1.61
C TYR A 247 -24.67 19.11 3.04
N SER A 248 -25.81 19.38 3.69
CA SER A 248 -25.86 19.65 5.13
C SER A 248 -25.78 18.34 5.93
N VAL A 249 -25.01 18.33 7.01
CA VAL A 249 -24.87 17.18 7.90
C VAL A 249 -26.02 17.13 8.90
N THR A 250 -26.73 16.01 8.99
CA THR A 250 -27.76 15.77 10.02
C THR A 250 -27.14 15.25 11.31
N SER A 251 -26.30 14.23 11.17
CA SER A 251 -25.69 13.54 12.29
C SER A 251 -24.49 12.74 11.82
N PHE A 252 -23.52 12.59 12.71
CA PHE A 252 -22.41 11.66 12.61
C PHE A 252 -22.04 11.23 14.04
N ASN A 253 -21.46 10.04 14.18
CA ASN A 253 -20.99 9.56 15.48
C ASN A 253 -19.47 9.44 15.45
N ALA A 254 -18.76 10.38 16.09
CA ALA A 254 -17.30 10.38 16.11
C ALA A 254 -16.67 9.21 16.88
N GLN A 255 -17.44 8.47 17.67
CA GLN A 255 -16.97 7.31 18.43
C GLN A 255 -17.18 5.98 17.68
N ASP A 256 -17.96 5.99 16.60
CA ASP A 256 -18.33 4.81 15.82
C ASP A 256 -17.55 4.82 14.50
N SER A 257 -16.33 4.26 14.54
CA SER A 257 -15.56 4.07 13.32
C SER A 257 -16.18 2.95 12.51
N THR A 258 -16.47 3.23 11.24
CA THR A 258 -16.96 2.24 10.28
C THR A 258 -15.83 1.48 9.59
N SER A 259 -14.58 1.70 10.01
CA SER A 259 -13.43 0.99 9.46
C SER A 259 -13.47 -0.50 9.79
N ALA A 260 -12.92 -1.32 8.90
CA ALA A 260 -12.90 -2.77 9.09
C ALA A 260 -11.90 -3.23 10.19
N SER A 261 -11.02 -2.35 10.67
CA SER A 261 -9.88 -2.68 11.52
C SER A 261 -9.95 -2.11 12.95
N ALA A 262 -10.99 -2.49 13.70
CA ALA A 262 -11.06 -2.35 15.17
C ALA A 262 -11.45 -0.95 15.72
N GLY A 263 -12.51 -0.38 15.16
CA GLY A 263 -13.26 0.69 15.83
C GLY A 263 -14.11 0.22 17.02
N ASP A 264 -13.52 -0.36 18.07
CA ASP A 264 -14.30 -0.91 19.18
C ASP A 264 -14.68 0.12 20.25
N ASN A 265 -14.34 1.40 20.08
CA ASN A 265 -14.58 2.44 21.10
C ASN A 265 -16.04 2.50 21.56
N LEU A 266 -16.99 2.48 20.61
CA LEU A 266 -18.41 2.46 20.93
C LEU A 266 -18.82 1.17 21.68
N ALA A 267 -18.28 0.02 21.28
CA ALA A 267 -18.56 -1.25 21.94
C ALA A 267 -17.96 -1.28 23.37
N ILE A 268 -16.74 -0.78 23.54
CA ILE A 268 -16.07 -0.64 24.83
C ILE A 268 -16.85 0.30 25.75
N GLU A 269 -17.35 1.44 25.25
CA GLU A 269 -18.20 2.35 26.02
C GLU A 269 -19.52 1.70 26.43
N GLN A 270 -20.22 1.01 25.51
CA GLN A 270 -21.47 0.31 25.81
C GLN A 270 -21.28 -0.80 26.86
N GLU A 271 -20.20 -1.58 26.76
CA GLU A 271 -19.86 -2.60 27.75
C GLU A 271 -19.44 -1.98 29.09
N ALA A 272 -18.71 -0.85 29.08
CA ALA A 272 -18.33 -0.14 30.31
C ALA A 272 -19.55 0.44 31.04
N ASP A 273 -20.48 1.06 30.32
CA ASP A 273 -21.74 1.60 30.87
C ASP A 273 -22.64 0.48 31.40
N SER A 274 -22.59 -0.72 30.79
CA SER A 274 -23.28 -1.90 31.32
C SER A 274 -22.67 -2.42 32.63
N ILE A 275 -21.39 -2.14 32.90
CA ILE A 275 -20.69 -2.62 34.11
C ILE A 275 -20.79 -1.60 35.25
N ILE A 276 -20.71 -0.29 34.96
CA ILE A 276 -20.77 0.78 35.96
C ILE A 276 -21.86 1.79 35.59
N ASP A 277 -23.01 1.65 36.25
CA ASP A 277 -24.15 2.58 36.12
C ASP A 277 -23.97 3.82 37.01
N PHE A 278 -23.80 4.99 36.38
CA PHE A 278 -23.71 6.29 37.06
C PHE A 278 -25.05 7.04 37.12
N THR A 279 -26.17 6.43 36.71
CA THR A 279 -27.48 7.10 36.66
C THR A 279 -28.21 7.17 38.01
N GLU A 280 -27.71 6.45 39.02
CA GLU A 280 -28.18 6.56 40.41
C GLU A 280 -27.12 7.23 41.31
N GLY A 281 -27.06 8.57 41.26
CA GLY A 281 -26.24 9.41 42.15
C GLY A 281 -26.98 10.68 42.58
#